data_AF-A0A356TNM9-F1
#
_entry.id   AF-A0A356TNM9-F1
#
_cell.length_a   1.000
_cell.length_b   1.000
_cell.length_c   1.000
_cell.angle_alpha   90.00
_cell.angle_beta   90.00
_cell.angle_gamma   90.00
#
_symmetry.space_group_name_H-M   'P 1'
#
loop_
_entity.id
_entity.type
_entity.pdbx_description
1 polymer ?
#
loop_
_entity_poly.entity_id
_entity_poly.type
_entity_poly.pdbx_seq_one_letter_code
_entity_poly.pdbx_strand_id
1 'polypeptide(L)'
;MTGEDEADFEAALAAMHASRRRALRLGLGLLVATAVVTPVWQAHGEHVRRYVRGEIDLEGEPRFEPPHEPDPRALAQIDFAEVHERLVPGWSIALAHADSPYWERQADRSFERLAAELAPDPNLHALLTDVHRRLREDPVAHAPRLDYFLWAYNDYLDQQRVPWRVEASLALGGERPIFRTLSYEVLADARNDEGHRLRLVRRADRTNLLEGWLGKAGRGDEGAMVLMRRVLHFAVRHVWPALHPALDDRRPPAERSWLAYVRDEVRAQLDPETFRRLSETAVDQQALVEVEASVAARAACGSQFRIYSLPYNGLSERDVRVLEWAAYRSQYRPSCPEITLDEAARIIGASERLGQLDGMEQAVEALAMVVARAVGAHELRHVADGEALECPGCPEGLDGIARDEVSAYLSAFSTEGIGYLSLFQACATPRGDGVHGAALDAVIEA
;
A
#
# COMPACT_ATOMS: atom_id res chain seq x y z
N MET A 1 -82.24 30.46 25.08
CA MET A 1 -81.55 29.30 24.49
C MET A 1 -82.45 28.10 24.68
N THR A 2 -82.97 27.58 23.59
CA THR A 2 -83.72 26.32 23.56
C THR A 2 -82.73 25.15 23.61
N GLY A 3 -83.17 23.97 24.08
CA GLY A 3 -82.29 22.79 24.20
C GLY A 3 -81.70 22.28 22.88
N GLU A 4 -82.20 22.75 21.72
CA GLU A 4 -81.61 22.48 20.39
C GLU A 4 -80.34 23.29 20.13
N ASP A 5 -80.27 24.57 20.55
CA ASP A 5 -79.08 25.42 20.35
C ASP A 5 -77.87 24.92 21.15
N GLU A 6 -78.12 24.30 22.31
CA GLU A 6 -77.07 23.74 23.18
C GLU A 6 -76.51 22.42 22.62
N ALA A 7 -77.37 21.58 22.04
CA ALA A 7 -76.97 20.33 21.39
C ALA A 7 -76.14 20.57 20.12
N ASP A 8 -76.51 21.57 19.31
CA ASP A 8 -75.76 21.95 18.10
C ASP A 8 -74.39 22.57 18.45
N PHE A 9 -74.32 23.34 19.55
CA PHE A 9 -73.06 23.88 20.05
C PHE A 9 -72.13 22.79 20.60
N GLU A 10 -72.66 21.82 21.36
CA GLU A 10 -71.88 20.67 21.84
C GLU A 10 -71.39 19.78 20.69
N ALA A 11 -72.23 19.55 19.66
CA ALA A 11 -71.84 18.80 18.47
C ALA A 11 -70.73 19.51 17.67
N ALA A 12 -70.81 20.84 17.52
CA ALA A 12 -69.78 21.65 16.88
C ALA A 12 -68.45 21.62 17.66
N LEU A 13 -68.49 21.73 19.00
CA LEU A 13 -67.32 21.58 19.88
C LEU A 13 -66.70 20.19 19.80
N ALA A 14 -67.52 19.13 19.78
CA ALA A 14 -67.06 17.75 19.65
C ALA A 14 -66.37 17.51 18.29
N ALA A 15 -66.92 18.06 17.20
CA ALA A 15 -66.33 18.01 15.87
C ALA A 15 -65.00 18.78 15.79
N MET A 16 -64.92 19.97 16.40
CA MET A 16 -63.69 20.74 16.52
C MET A 16 -62.62 20.01 17.35
N HIS A 17 -63.00 19.39 18.46
CA HIS A 17 -62.08 18.59 19.28
C HIS A 17 -61.62 17.31 18.56
N ALA A 18 -62.47 16.71 17.71
CA ALA A 18 -62.09 15.57 16.89
C ALA A 18 -61.12 15.95 15.76
N SER A 19 -61.33 17.09 15.09
CA SER A 19 -60.41 17.58 14.05
C SER A 19 -59.05 17.97 14.63
N ARG A 20 -59.04 18.65 15.79
CA ARG A 20 -57.80 19.02 16.50
C ARG A 20 -57.02 17.81 16.98
N ARG A 21 -57.71 16.75 17.46
CA ARG A 21 -57.07 15.46 17.82
C ARG A 21 -56.52 14.71 16.62
N ARG A 22 -57.20 14.73 15.46
CA ARG A 22 -56.66 14.16 14.21
C ARG A 22 -55.43 14.93 13.72
N ALA A 23 -55.47 16.26 13.74
CA ALA A 23 -54.34 17.10 13.37
C ALA A 23 -53.12 16.89 14.29
N LEU A 24 -53.35 16.78 15.61
CA LEU A 24 -52.29 16.45 16.58
C LEU A 24 -51.71 15.05 16.37
N ARG A 25 -52.54 14.03 16.07
CA ARG A 25 -52.07 12.66 15.78
C ARG A 25 -51.28 12.59 14.49
N LEU A 26 -51.71 13.29 13.44
CA LEU A 26 -50.97 13.40 12.18
C LEU A 26 -49.66 14.17 12.37
N GLY A 27 -49.69 15.29 13.09
CA GLY A 27 -48.50 16.08 13.42
C GLY A 27 -47.49 15.28 14.25
N LEU A 28 -47.94 14.57 15.28
CA LEU A 28 -47.10 13.68 16.10
C LEU A 28 -46.56 12.50 15.28
N GLY A 29 -47.38 11.90 14.42
CA GLY A 29 -46.94 10.83 13.52
C GLY A 29 -45.85 11.30 12.55
N LEU A 30 -45.99 12.51 12.00
CA LEU A 30 -44.98 13.12 11.14
C LEU A 30 -43.69 13.42 11.94
N LEU A 31 -43.81 13.93 13.16
CA LEU A 31 -42.68 14.25 14.03
C LEU A 31 -41.90 12.99 14.43
N VAL A 32 -42.61 11.91 14.79
CA VAL A 32 -42.00 10.61 15.11
C VAL A 32 -41.37 9.98 13.86
N ALA A 33 -42.05 10.03 12.70
CA ALA A 33 -41.48 9.57 11.45
C ALA A 33 -40.21 10.36 11.10
N THR A 34 -40.22 11.68 11.24
CA THR A 34 -39.04 12.52 10.97
C THR A 34 -37.93 12.24 11.99
N ALA A 35 -38.26 12.05 13.27
CA ALA A 35 -37.31 11.79 14.35
C ALA A 35 -36.70 10.38 14.31
N VAL A 36 -37.34 9.42 13.65
CA VAL A 36 -36.80 8.06 13.46
C VAL A 36 -36.12 7.92 12.10
N VAL A 37 -36.73 8.42 11.02
CA VAL A 37 -36.18 8.30 9.66
C VAL A 37 -34.93 9.15 9.49
N THR A 38 -34.85 10.35 10.08
CA THR A 38 -33.66 11.21 9.91
C THR A 38 -32.40 10.61 10.53
N PRO A 39 -32.40 10.11 11.78
CA PRO A 39 -31.22 9.46 12.36
C PRO A 39 -30.86 8.15 11.65
N VAL A 40 -31.86 7.34 11.27
CA VAL A 40 -31.62 6.10 10.52
C VAL A 40 -31.03 6.40 9.15
N TRP A 41 -31.51 7.43 8.45
CA TRP A 41 -30.96 7.88 7.17
C TRP A 41 -29.58 8.54 7.33
N GLN A 42 -29.31 9.23 8.44
CA GLN A 42 -27.98 9.75 8.73
C GLN A 42 -26.98 8.61 9.01
N ALA A 43 -27.41 7.56 9.72
CA ALA A 43 -26.57 6.42 10.05
C ALA A 43 -26.37 5.44 8.88
N HIS A 44 -27.42 5.19 8.08
CA HIS A 44 -27.44 4.14 7.05
C HIS A 44 -27.74 4.64 5.63
N GLY A 45 -28.03 5.93 5.45
CA GLY A 45 -28.40 6.47 4.14
C GLY A 45 -27.29 6.33 3.10
N GLU A 46 -26.01 6.36 3.50
CA GLU A 46 -24.93 6.08 2.54
C GLU A 46 -24.90 4.61 2.13
N HIS A 47 -25.08 3.68 3.07
CA HIS A 47 -25.18 2.26 2.75
C HIS A 47 -26.35 1.98 1.77
N VAL A 48 -27.53 2.54 2.05
CA VAL A 48 -28.69 2.44 1.13
C VAL A 48 -28.39 3.07 -0.23
N ARG A 49 -27.75 4.25 -0.27
CA ARG A 49 -27.36 4.89 -1.53
C ARG A 49 -26.38 4.05 -2.33
N ARG A 50 -25.36 3.46 -1.68
CA ARG A 50 -24.39 2.55 -2.32
C ARG A 50 -25.09 1.32 -2.88
N TYR A 51 -25.97 0.69 -2.10
CA TYR A 51 -26.76 -0.48 -2.53
C TYR A 51 -27.65 -0.16 -3.74
N VAL A 52 -28.39 0.96 -3.70
CA VAL A 52 -29.26 1.40 -4.82
C VAL A 52 -28.45 1.70 -6.08
N ARG A 53 -27.19 2.13 -5.94
CA ARG A 53 -26.25 2.35 -7.06
C ARG A 53 -25.58 1.07 -7.55
N GLY A 54 -25.82 -0.07 -6.88
CA GLY A 54 -25.18 -1.35 -7.19
C GLY A 54 -23.71 -1.44 -6.76
N GLU A 55 -23.24 -0.54 -5.89
CA GLU A 55 -21.84 -0.46 -5.47
C GLU A 55 -21.49 -1.45 -4.35
N ILE A 56 -22.52 -1.97 -3.67
CA ILE A 56 -22.43 -3.01 -2.64
C ILE A 56 -23.59 -3.97 -2.77
N ASP A 57 -23.45 -5.18 -2.26
CA ASP A 57 -24.53 -6.15 -2.11
C ASP A 57 -25.35 -5.94 -0.82
N LEU A 58 -26.19 -6.92 -0.46
CA LEU A 58 -27.03 -6.87 0.76
C LEU A 58 -26.22 -7.01 2.06
N GLU A 59 -25.05 -7.62 1.98
CA GLU A 59 -24.13 -7.82 3.13
C GLU A 59 -23.22 -6.59 3.31
N GLY A 60 -23.15 -5.74 2.29
CA GLY A 60 -22.36 -4.52 2.29
C GLY A 60 -21.02 -4.67 1.58
N GLU A 61 -20.77 -5.85 0.99
CA GLU A 61 -19.54 -6.13 0.27
C GLU A 61 -19.53 -5.38 -1.06
N PRO A 62 -18.39 -4.78 -1.45
CA PRO A 62 -18.25 -4.12 -2.74
C PRO A 62 -18.61 -5.04 -3.91
N ARG A 63 -19.39 -4.52 -4.86
CA ARG A 63 -19.77 -5.24 -6.07
C ARG A 63 -19.65 -4.32 -7.28
N PHE A 64 -19.09 -4.83 -8.37
CA PHE A 64 -19.08 -4.15 -9.65
C PHE A 64 -19.70 -5.04 -10.72
N GLU A 65 -20.78 -4.58 -11.34
CA GLU A 65 -21.36 -5.20 -12.52
C GLU A 65 -21.01 -4.36 -13.75
N PRO A 66 -20.17 -4.88 -14.67
CA PRO A 66 -19.78 -4.15 -15.87
C PRO A 66 -21.01 -3.78 -16.72
N PRO A 67 -21.23 -2.49 -17.04
CA PRO A 67 -22.36 -2.08 -17.86
C PRO A 67 -22.32 -2.63 -19.29
N HIS A 68 -21.13 -2.94 -19.79
CA HIS A 68 -20.90 -3.56 -21.08
C HIS A 68 -20.35 -4.97 -20.91
N GLU A 69 -20.77 -5.90 -21.77
CA GLU A 69 -20.23 -7.26 -21.79
C GLU A 69 -18.71 -7.22 -22.00
N PRO A 70 -17.90 -7.86 -21.14
CA PRO A 70 -16.45 -7.87 -21.29
C PRO A 70 -16.03 -8.53 -22.62
N ASP A 71 -15.21 -7.83 -23.42
CA ASP A 71 -14.66 -8.36 -24.67
C ASP A 71 -13.14 -8.57 -24.55
N PRO A 72 -12.66 -9.82 -24.50
CA PRO A 72 -11.23 -10.12 -24.47
C PRO A 72 -10.45 -9.55 -25.65
N ARG A 73 -11.09 -9.34 -26.81
CA ARG A 73 -10.44 -8.74 -27.99
C ARG A 73 -10.27 -7.23 -27.83
N ALA A 74 -11.17 -6.56 -27.12
CA ALA A 74 -11.03 -5.16 -26.77
C ALA A 74 -9.87 -4.97 -25.79
N LEU A 75 -9.81 -5.79 -24.73
CA LEU A 75 -8.72 -5.78 -23.76
C LEU A 75 -7.35 -6.04 -24.39
N ALA A 76 -7.27 -6.98 -25.34
CA ALA A 76 -6.03 -7.29 -26.04
C ALA A 76 -5.50 -6.14 -26.94
N GLN A 77 -6.32 -5.12 -27.23
CA GLN A 77 -5.89 -3.93 -27.98
C GLN A 77 -5.27 -2.85 -27.09
N ILE A 78 -5.39 -2.96 -25.77
CA ILE A 78 -4.89 -1.98 -24.80
C ILE A 78 -3.45 -2.34 -24.45
N ASP A 79 -2.52 -1.39 -24.58
CA ASP A 79 -1.17 -1.52 -24.03
C ASP A 79 -1.18 -1.21 -22.53
N PHE A 80 -1.47 -2.24 -21.72
CA PHE A 80 -1.50 -2.09 -20.26
C PHE A 80 -0.16 -1.68 -19.66
N ALA A 81 0.97 -2.04 -20.28
CA ALA A 81 2.27 -1.56 -19.82
C ALA A 81 2.37 -0.03 -19.99
N GLU A 82 1.97 0.49 -21.15
CA GLU A 82 1.91 1.93 -21.40
C GLU A 82 0.92 2.65 -20.47
N VAL A 83 -0.24 2.05 -20.22
CA VAL A 83 -1.25 2.56 -19.27
C VAL A 83 -0.65 2.72 -17.88
N HIS A 84 -0.10 1.65 -17.32
CA HIS A 84 0.30 1.59 -15.91
C HIS A 84 1.68 2.17 -15.64
N GLU A 85 2.66 1.99 -16.55
CA GLU A 85 4.01 2.52 -16.37
C GLU A 85 4.09 4.03 -16.65
N ARG A 86 3.24 4.55 -17.56
CA ARG A 86 3.39 5.92 -18.07
C ARG A 86 2.12 6.78 -18.00
N LEU A 87 0.98 6.31 -18.51
CA LEU A 87 -0.21 7.16 -18.69
C LEU A 87 -0.90 7.49 -17.36
N VAL A 88 -1.19 6.49 -16.52
CA VAL A 88 -1.76 6.66 -15.18
C VAL A 88 -0.87 7.55 -14.29
N PRO A 89 0.43 7.25 -14.08
CA PRO A 89 1.28 8.10 -13.26
C PRO A 89 1.47 9.49 -13.86
N GLY A 90 1.60 9.61 -15.19
CA GLY A 90 1.72 10.90 -15.87
C GLY A 90 0.47 11.78 -15.67
N TRP A 91 -0.71 11.19 -15.72
CA TRP A 91 -1.98 11.87 -15.43
C TRP A 91 -2.08 12.30 -13.96
N SER A 92 -1.77 11.41 -13.00
CA SER A 92 -1.75 11.76 -11.57
C SER A 92 -0.77 12.91 -11.26
N ILE A 93 0.43 12.90 -11.83
CA ILE A 93 1.40 13.99 -11.69
C ILE A 93 0.87 15.29 -12.29
N ALA A 94 0.31 15.25 -13.50
CA ALA A 94 -0.24 16.44 -14.14
C ALA A 94 -1.40 17.05 -13.33
N LEU A 95 -2.27 16.19 -12.78
CA LEU A 95 -3.36 16.62 -11.90
C LEU A 95 -2.82 17.24 -10.60
N ALA A 96 -1.79 16.65 -10.00
CA ALA A 96 -1.12 17.18 -8.80
C ALA A 96 -0.47 18.56 -9.02
N HIS A 97 -0.23 18.97 -10.27
CA HIS A 97 0.30 20.28 -10.65
C HIS A 97 -0.74 21.23 -11.26
N ALA A 98 -2.01 20.83 -11.37
CA ALA A 98 -3.09 21.62 -11.99
C ALA A 98 -3.55 22.83 -11.12
N ASP A 99 -2.66 23.77 -10.84
CA ASP A 99 -2.89 24.97 -10.00
C ASP A 99 -3.15 26.25 -10.81
N SER A 100 -3.13 26.13 -12.14
CA SER A 100 -3.33 27.23 -13.07
C SER A 100 -3.97 26.71 -14.36
N PRO A 101 -4.59 27.59 -15.17
CA PRO A 101 -5.24 27.17 -16.43
C PRO A 101 -4.29 26.46 -17.41
N TYR A 102 -2.98 26.74 -17.34
CA TYR A 102 -1.99 26.03 -18.16
C TYR A 102 -1.83 24.58 -17.72
N TRP A 103 -1.67 24.35 -16.42
CA TRP A 103 -1.47 23.01 -15.87
C TRP A 103 -2.76 22.20 -15.83
N GLU A 104 -3.92 22.82 -15.68
CA GLU A 104 -5.22 22.16 -15.88
C GLU A 104 -5.36 21.57 -17.28
N ARG A 105 -5.03 22.35 -18.33
CA ARG A 105 -5.01 21.83 -19.70
C ARG A 105 -3.99 20.72 -19.89
N GLN A 106 -2.88 20.73 -19.15
CA GLN A 106 -1.90 19.65 -19.20
C GLN A 106 -2.43 18.37 -18.54
N ALA A 107 -3.17 18.49 -17.43
CA ALA A 107 -3.86 17.38 -16.80
C ALA A 107 -4.93 16.80 -17.73
N ASP A 108 -5.73 17.65 -18.39
CA ASP A 108 -6.74 17.22 -19.36
C ASP A 108 -6.13 16.49 -20.55
N ARG A 109 -5.08 17.03 -21.16
CA ARG A 109 -4.36 16.33 -22.25
C ARG A 109 -3.75 15.00 -21.80
N SER A 110 -3.29 14.92 -20.56
CA SER A 110 -2.72 13.67 -20.02
C SER A 110 -3.84 12.65 -19.80
N PHE A 111 -5.01 13.09 -19.32
CA PHE A 111 -6.20 12.26 -19.19
C PHE A 111 -6.73 11.82 -20.55
N GLU A 112 -6.83 12.70 -21.55
CA GLU A 112 -7.29 12.38 -22.91
C GLU A 112 -6.46 11.25 -23.54
N ARG A 113 -5.13 11.26 -23.33
CA ARG A 113 -4.24 10.18 -23.80
C ARG A 113 -4.50 8.87 -23.08
N LEU A 114 -4.70 8.90 -21.76
CA LEU A 114 -5.05 7.72 -20.96
C LEU A 114 -6.42 7.16 -21.40
N ALA A 115 -7.41 8.04 -21.56
CA ALA A 115 -8.76 7.69 -21.96
C ALA A 115 -8.80 7.12 -23.38
N ALA A 116 -7.98 7.64 -24.30
CA ALA A 116 -7.85 7.11 -25.66
C ALA A 116 -7.23 5.71 -25.69
N GLU A 117 -6.21 5.45 -24.86
CA GLU A 117 -5.60 4.12 -24.76
C GLU A 117 -6.58 3.08 -24.20
N LEU A 118 -7.43 3.48 -23.25
CA LEU A 118 -8.45 2.62 -22.66
C LEU A 118 -9.76 2.55 -23.47
N ALA A 119 -9.92 3.39 -24.49
CA ALA A 119 -11.14 3.47 -25.29
C ALA A 119 -11.60 2.15 -25.93
N PRO A 120 -10.71 1.18 -26.29
CA PRO A 120 -11.15 -0.12 -26.75
C PRO A 120 -12.08 -0.83 -25.75
N ASP A 121 -11.85 -0.70 -24.44
CA ASP A 121 -12.71 -1.28 -23.40
C ASP A 121 -13.61 -0.20 -22.76
N PRO A 122 -14.93 -0.21 -23.03
CA PRO A 122 -15.82 0.83 -22.56
C PRO A 122 -16.02 0.83 -21.03
N ASN A 123 -15.79 -0.30 -20.34
CA ASN A 123 -15.93 -0.37 -18.89
C ASN A 123 -14.75 0.34 -18.20
N LEU A 124 -13.51 0.04 -18.59
CA LEU A 124 -12.31 0.71 -18.08
C LEU A 124 -12.31 2.21 -18.41
N HIS A 125 -12.70 2.57 -19.63
CA HIS A 125 -12.81 3.95 -20.05
C HIS A 125 -13.84 4.73 -19.20
N ALA A 126 -15.02 4.15 -18.95
CA ALA A 126 -16.06 4.77 -18.13
C ALA A 126 -15.61 4.97 -16.68
N LEU A 127 -15.01 3.94 -16.07
CA LEU A 127 -14.52 4.00 -14.68
C LEU A 127 -13.51 5.14 -14.49
N LEU A 128 -12.47 5.22 -15.34
CA LEU A 128 -11.47 6.28 -15.20
C LEU A 128 -11.97 7.67 -15.58
N THR A 129 -12.93 7.77 -16.50
CA THR A 129 -13.63 9.04 -16.79
C THR A 129 -14.38 9.55 -15.58
N ASP A 130 -15.05 8.66 -14.85
CA ASP A 130 -15.74 9.02 -13.61
C ASP A 130 -14.78 9.42 -12.50
N VAL A 131 -13.65 8.72 -12.35
CA VAL A 131 -12.57 9.13 -11.41
C VAL A 131 -12.09 10.54 -11.75
N HIS A 132 -11.73 10.80 -13.01
CA HIS A 132 -11.22 12.11 -13.42
C HIS A 132 -12.22 13.24 -13.19
N ARG A 133 -13.48 13.03 -13.56
CA ARG A 133 -14.56 14.00 -13.33
C ARG A 133 -14.74 14.32 -11.85
N ARG A 134 -14.78 13.30 -10.99
CA ARG A 134 -14.97 13.45 -9.54
C ARG A 134 -13.78 14.13 -8.85
N LEU A 135 -12.56 13.85 -9.29
CA LEU A 135 -11.36 14.54 -8.82
C LEU A 135 -11.36 16.05 -9.15
N ARG A 136 -12.01 16.45 -10.25
CA ARG A 136 -12.13 17.87 -10.65
C ARG A 136 -13.26 18.63 -9.92
N GLU A 137 -14.33 17.92 -9.52
CA GLU A 137 -15.45 18.54 -8.83
C GLU A 137 -15.12 18.83 -7.36
N ASP A 138 -14.89 17.77 -6.57
CA ASP A 138 -14.47 17.86 -5.17
C ASP A 138 -13.89 16.50 -4.75
N PRO A 139 -12.55 16.34 -4.73
CA PRO A 139 -11.94 15.05 -4.45
C PRO A 139 -12.17 14.59 -3.01
N VAL A 140 -12.40 15.50 -2.06
CA VAL A 140 -12.62 15.16 -0.64
C VAL A 140 -14.06 14.70 -0.45
N ALA A 141 -15.04 15.46 -0.96
CA ALA A 141 -16.44 15.09 -0.86
C ALA A 141 -16.76 13.79 -1.64
N HIS A 142 -15.98 13.49 -2.69
CA HIS A 142 -16.13 12.28 -3.48
C HIS A 142 -15.19 11.14 -3.09
N ALA A 143 -14.40 11.26 -2.02
CA ALA A 143 -13.43 10.24 -1.63
C ALA A 143 -13.99 8.81 -1.56
N PRO A 144 -15.16 8.53 -0.93
CA PRO A 144 -15.74 7.18 -0.90
C PRO A 144 -16.11 6.64 -2.29
N ARG A 145 -16.49 7.53 -3.21
CA ARG A 145 -16.87 7.16 -4.58
C ARG A 145 -15.65 6.94 -5.46
N LEU A 146 -14.60 7.73 -5.26
CA LEU A 146 -13.29 7.54 -5.91
C LEU A 146 -12.69 6.20 -5.49
N ASP A 147 -12.75 5.88 -4.20
CA ASP A 147 -12.32 4.58 -3.64
C ASP A 147 -13.06 3.42 -4.33
N TYR A 148 -14.39 3.49 -4.41
CA TYR A 148 -15.20 2.50 -5.14
C TYR A 148 -14.79 2.34 -6.61
N PHE A 149 -14.59 3.43 -7.36
CA PHE A 149 -14.24 3.32 -8.78
C PHE A 149 -12.84 2.75 -9.01
N LEU A 150 -11.90 3.03 -8.12
CA LEU A 150 -10.56 2.44 -8.16
C LEU A 150 -10.59 0.95 -7.78
N TRP A 151 -11.38 0.59 -6.77
CA TRP A 151 -11.65 -0.81 -6.45
C TRP A 151 -12.27 -1.54 -7.65
N ALA A 152 -13.34 -0.99 -8.23
CA ALA A 152 -14.02 -1.57 -9.40
C ALA A 152 -13.11 -1.71 -10.62
N TYR A 153 -12.19 -0.75 -10.82
CA TYR A 153 -11.17 -0.84 -11.87
C TYR A 153 -10.26 -2.06 -11.65
N ASN A 154 -9.74 -2.24 -10.44
CA ASN A 154 -8.89 -3.39 -10.12
C ASN A 154 -9.66 -4.71 -10.16
N ASP A 155 -10.86 -4.75 -9.60
CA ASP A 155 -11.74 -5.92 -9.62
C ASP A 155 -12.09 -6.34 -11.06
N TYR A 156 -12.37 -5.38 -11.95
CA TYR A 156 -12.57 -5.68 -13.37
C TYR A 156 -11.33 -6.30 -14.01
N LEU A 157 -10.13 -5.73 -13.78
CA LEU A 157 -8.89 -6.32 -14.29
C LEU A 157 -8.67 -7.74 -13.74
N ASP A 158 -8.98 -7.98 -12.46
CA ASP A 158 -8.90 -9.30 -11.83
C ASP A 158 -9.84 -10.32 -12.48
N GLN A 159 -11.12 -9.95 -12.65
CA GLN A 159 -12.12 -10.80 -13.31
C GLN A 159 -11.68 -11.18 -14.74
N GLN A 160 -11.02 -10.26 -15.43
CA GLN A 160 -10.50 -10.46 -16.78
C GLN A 160 -9.08 -11.05 -16.82
N ARG A 161 -8.48 -11.37 -15.66
CA ARG A 161 -7.12 -11.91 -15.51
C ARG A 161 -6.04 -11.07 -16.16
N VAL A 162 -6.21 -9.74 -16.12
CA VAL A 162 -5.21 -8.77 -16.57
C VAL A 162 -4.27 -8.50 -15.39
N PRO A 163 -2.95 -8.76 -15.51
CA PRO A 163 -2.02 -8.79 -14.37
C PRO A 163 -1.55 -7.38 -13.96
N TRP A 164 -2.49 -6.46 -13.75
CA TRP A 164 -2.21 -5.06 -13.45
C TRP A 164 -3.12 -4.54 -12.35
N ARG A 165 -2.58 -3.63 -11.54
CA ARG A 165 -3.30 -3.01 -10.43
C ARG A 165 -2.89 -1.55 -10.27
N VAL A 166 -3.83 -0.71 -9.82
CA VAL A 166 -3.56 0.66 -9.39
C VAL A 166 -3.98 0.84 -7.94
N GLU A 167 -3.08 1.33 -7.13
CA GLU A 167 -3.40 1.87 -5.81
C GLU A 167 -3.46 3.39 -5.90
N ALA A 168 -4.35 4.01 -5.14
CA ALA A 168 -4.36 5.46 -5.05
C ALA A 168 -4.58 5.96 -3.63
N SER A 169 -4.13 7.18 -3.39
CA SER A 169 -4.33 7.87 -2.11
C SER A 169 -4.61 9.35 -2.36
N LEU A 170 -5.37 9.94 -1.45
CA LEU A 170 -5.63 11.37 -1.43
C LEU A 170 -4.89 12.00 -0.24
N ALA A 171 -3.80 12.71 -0.50
CA ALA A 171 -3.03 13.39 0.53
C ALA A 171 -3.63 14.77 0.85
N LEU A 172 -4.01 15.01 2.10
CA LEU A 172 -4.71 16.23 2.55
C LEU A 172 -3.80 17.27 3.24
N GLY A 173 -2.50 16.99 3.39
CA GLY A 173 -1.58 17.81 4.21
C GLY A 173 -1.06 19.10 3.57
N GLY A 174 -1.56 19.51 2.40
CA GLY A 174 -1.15 20.74 1.70
C GLY A 174 -2.29 21.74 1.53
N GLU A 175 -2.03 22.85 0.84
CA GLU A 175 -3.08 23.85 0.50
C GLU A 175 -4.24 23.24 -0.31
N ARG A 176 -3.99 22.11 -0.96
CA ARG A 176 -4.99 21.35 -1.71
C ARG A 176 -4.80 19.84 -1.56
N PRO A 177 -5.87 19.05 -1.72
CA PRO A 177 -5.79 17.60 -1.85
C PRO A 177 -4.93 17.18 -3.05
N ILE A 178 -4.01 16.24 -2.86
CA ILE A 178 -3.18 15.68 -3.92
C ILE A 178 -3.55 14.22 -4.13
N PHE A 179 -4.10 13.90 -5.30
CA PHE A 179 -4.35 12.54 -5.73
C PHE A 179 -3.08 11.89 -6.27
N ARG A 180 -2.69 10.76 -5.68
CA ARG A 180 -1.47 10.02 -6.03
C ARG A 180 -1.84 8.60 -6.41
N THR A 181 -1.24 8.11 -7.48
CA THR A 181 -1.39 6.71 -7.92
C THR A 181 -0.06 5.97 -7.81
N LEU A 182 -0.13 4.69 -7.48
CA LEU A 182 0.96 3.73 -7.59
C LEU A 182 0.48 2.59 -8.48
N SER A 183 1.24 2.27 -9.52
CA SER A 183 0.89 1.22 -10.48
C SER A 183 1.75 -0.01 -10.26
N TYR A 184 1.10 -1.16 -10.28
CA TYR A 184 1.71 -2.45 -10.04
C TYR A 184 1.41 -3.44 -11.16
N GLU A 185 2.41 -4.24 -11.50
CA GLU A 185 2.26 -5.49 -12.23
C GLU A 185 2.11 -6.63 -11.22
N VAL A 186 1.14 -7.51 -11.45
CA VAL A 186 0.89 -8.70 -10.64
C VAL A 186 1.76 -9.84 -11.18
N LEU A 187 2.77 -10.23 -10.41
CA LEU A 187 3.71 -11.29 -10.80
C LEU A 187 3.17 -12.69 -10.49
N ALA A 188 2.47 -12.81 -9.36
CA ALA A 188 1.85 -14.04 -8.92
C ALA A 188 0.59 -13.74 -8.11
N ASP A 189 -0.37 -14.64 -8.20
CA ASP A 189 -1.63 -14.59 -7.48
C ASP A 189 -1.95 -15.99 -6.97
N ALA A 190 -2.04 -16.13 -5.65
CA ALA A 190 -2.19 -17.40 -4.96
C ALA A 190 -3.24 -17.29 -3.86
N ARG A 191 -3.72 -18.44 -3.39
CA ARG A 191 -4.56 -18.53 -2.19
C ARG A 191 -3.92 -19.51 -1.23
N ASN A 192 -4.02 -19.25 0.08
CA ASN A 192 -3.64 -20.22 1.11
C ASN A 192 -4.71 -21.33 1.21
N ASP A 193 -4.49 -22.31 2.09
CA ASP A 193 -5.42 -23.45 2.27
C ASP A 193 -6.80 -23.02 2.80
N GLU A 194 -6.89 -21.87 3.47
CA GLU A 194 -8.13 -21.27 3.97
C GLU A 194 -8.86 -20.44 2.88
N GLY A 195 -8.26 -20.29 1.70
CA GLY A 195 -8.80 -19.51 0.60
C GLY A 195 -8.45 -18.03 0.62
N HIS A 196 -7.71 -17.54 1.61
CA HIS A 196 -7.22 -16.16 1.65
C HIS A 196 -6.22 -15.88 0.54
N ARG A 197 -6.45 -14.80 -0.21
CA ARG A 197 -5.66 -14.43 -1.39
C ARG A 197 -4.37 -13.71 -1.01
N LEU A 198 -3.28 -14.02 -1.71
CA LEU A 198 -1.97 -13.37 -1.63
C LEU A 198 -1.47 -13.07 -3.03
N ARG A 199 -1.04 -11.84 -3.27
CA ARG A 199 -0.40 -11.44 -4.53
C ARG A 199 1.03 -10.98 -4.31
N LEU A 200 1.89 -11.35 -5.25
CA LEU A 200 3.22 -10.76 -5.38
C LEU A 200 3.16 -9.69 -6.46
N VAL A 201 3.49 -8.46 -6.08
CA VAL A 201 3.38 -7.31 -6.99
C VAL A 201 4.73 -6.62 -7.17
N ARG A 202 4.98 -6.15 -8.39
CA ARG A 202 6.12 -5.32 -8.74
C ARG A 202 5.64 -3.94 -9.12
N ARG A 203 6.24 -2.91 -8.52
CA ARG A 203 5.95 -1.54 -8.93
C ARG A 203 6.41 -1.29 -10.35
N ALA A 204 5.48 -0.82 -11.18
CA ALA A 204 5.70 -0.55 -12.59
C ALA A 204 5.89 0.94 -12.89
N ASP A 205 5.28 1.83 -12.09
CA ASP A 205 5.49 3.27 -12.27
C ASP A 205 6.91 3.70 -11.89
N ARG A 206 7.39 4.74 -12.57
CA ARG A 206 8.72 5.33 -12.35
C ARG A 206 8.67 6.59 -11.48
N THR A 207 7.63 6.73 -10.65
CA THR A 207 7.52 7.89 -9.76
C THR A 207 8.50 7.76 -8.59
N ASN A 208 8.84 8.89 -7.97
CA ASN A 208 9.76 8.95 -6.83
C ASN A 208 9.08 8.71 -5.48
N LEU A 209 7.77 8.40 -5.46
CA LEU A 209 7.08 7.99 -4.25
C LEU A 209 7.73 6.71 -3.72
N LEU A 210 7.75 6.50 -2.40
CA LEU A 210 8.26 5.27 -1.80
C LEU A 210 7.16 4.64 -0.97
N GLU A 211 6.96 3.35 -1.12
CA GLU A 211 6.06 2.60 -0.26
C GLU A 211 6.66 2.47 1.14
N GLY A 212 5.88 2.86 2.14
CA GLY A 212 6.29 2.80 3.54
C GLY A 212 6.29 1.38 4.13
N TRP A 213 5.83 0.39 3.38
CA TRP A 213 5.57 -0.97 3.83
C TRP A 213 6.17 -2.01 2.88
N LEU A 214 6.36 -3.24 3.37
CA LEU A 214 6.82 -4.39 2.56
C LEU A 214 5.64 -5.16 1.96
N GLY A 215 4.51 -5.16 2.66
CA GLY A 215 3.25 -5.76 2.27
C GLY A 215 2.09 -4.92 2.78
N LYS A 216 0.88 -5.21 2.30
CA LYS A 216 -0.36 -4.69 2.87
C LYS A 216 -1.51 -5.66 2.66
N ALA A 217 -2.46 -5.69 3.58
CA ALA A 217 -3.75 -6.32 3.36
C ALA A 217 -4.76 -5.36 2.70
N GLY A 218 -5.46 -5.85 1.69
CA GLY A 218 -6.68 -5.25 1.15
C GLY A 218 -7.92 -5.77 1.87
N ARG A 219 -9.10 -5.31 1.47
CA ARG A 219 -10.38 -5.75 2.06
C ARG A 219 -10.98 -6.93 1.29
N GLY A 220 -11.63 -7.84 2.00
CA GLY A 220 -12.36 -8.97 1.41
C GLY A 220 -11.51 -9.76 0.40
N ASP A 221 -12.03 -9.93 -0.82
CA ASP A 221 -11.37 -10.69 -1.90
C ASP A 221 -10.14 -10.00 -2.54
N GLU A 222 -9.81 -8.76 -2.16
CA GLU A 222 -8.56 -8.14 -2.56
C GLU A 222 -7.35 -8.89 -1.98
N GLY A 223 -7.50 -9.46 -0.78
CA GLY A 223 -6.46 -10.20 -0.09
C GLY A 223 -5.19 -9.40 0.19
N ALA A 224 -4.12 -10.11 0.49
CA ALA A 224 -2.82 -9.55 0.84
C ALA A 224 -1.97 -9.30 -0.41
N MET A 225 -1.10 -8.29 -0.33
CA MET A 225 -0.12 -7.98 -1.36
C MET A 225 1.28 -7.83 -0.77
N VAL A 226 2.27 -8.42 -1.45
CA VAL A 226 3.68 -8.31 -1.12
C VAL A 226 4.40 -7.52 -2.21
N LEU A 227 5.07 -6.44 -1.82
CA LEU A 227 5.73 -5.53 -2.75
C LEU A 227 7.17 -6.01 -2.99
N MET A 228 7.37 -6.77 -4.07
CA MET A 228 8.63 -7.47 -4.34
C MET A 228 9.84 -6.54 -4.41
N ARG A 229 9.68 -5.30 -4.90
CA ARG A 229 10.77 -4.32 -4.91
C ARG A 229 11.19 -3.87 -3.50
N ARG A 230 10.24 -3.72 -2.59
CA ARG A 230 10.50 -3.36 -1.19
C ARG A 230 11.08 -4.54 -0.42
N VAL A 231 10.55 -5.74 -0.68
CA VAL A 231 11.09 -6.99 -0.15
C VAL A 231 12.53 -7.22 -0.59
N LEU A 232 12.81 -7.10 -1.90
CA LEU A 232 14.17 -7.20 -2.43
C LEU A 232 15.11 -6.19 -1.77
N HIS A 233 14.68 -4.94 -1.64
CA HIS A 233 15.44 -3.90 -0.95
C HIS A 233 15.75 -4.28 0.50
N PHE A 234 14.76 -4.80 1.24
CA PHE A 234 14.95 -5.26 2.61
C PHE A 234 15.89 -6.47 2.68
N ALA A 235 15.68 -7.46 1.83
CA ALA A 235 16.50 -8.67 1.73
C ALA A 235 17.98 -8.32 1.48
N VAL A 236 18.26 -7.46 0.51
CA VAL A 236 19.61 -7.05 0.12
C VAL A 236 20.32 -6.23 1.21
N ARG A 237 19.60 -5.43 2.00
CA ARG A 237 20.21 -4.54 3.01
C ARG A 237 20.28 -5.13 4.40
N HIS A 238 19.33 -5.97 4.78
CA HIS A 238 19.20 -6.49 6.13
C HIS A 238 19.48 -7.98 6.19
N VAL A 239 18.82 -8.79 5.37
CA VAL A 239 18.90 -10.25 5.48
C VAL A 239 20.21 -10.79 4.91
N TRP A 240 20.60 -10.37 3.71
CA TRP A 240 21.82 -10.85 3.05
C TRP A 240 23.07 -10.64 3.92
N PRO A 241 23.35 -9.45 4.49
CA PRO A 241 24.51 -9.32 5.36
C PRO A 241 24.37 -10.08 6.69
N ALA A 242 23.15 -10.40 7.14
CA ALA A 242 22.94 -11.25 8.33
C ALA A 242 23.30 -12.73 8.08
N LEU A 243 23.50 -13.14 6.82
CA LEU A 243 23.84 -14.53 6.49
C LEU A 243 25.28 -14.93 6.86
N HIS A 244 26.17 -13.97 7.08
CA HIS A 244 27.57 -14.23 7.41
C HIS A 244 27.87 -13.95 8.89
N PRO A 245 28.25 -14.97 9.69
CA PRO A 245 28.38 -14.83 11.16
C PRO A 245 29.46 -13.83 11.60
N ALA A 246 30.53 -13.63 10.81
CA ALA A 246 31.55 -12.63 11.15
C ALA A 246 31.04 -11.17 11.10
N LEU A 247 29.81 -10.93 10.63
CA LEU A 247 29.17 -9.62 10.62
C LEU A 247 28.27 -9.37 11.85
N ASP A 248 28.08 -10.37 12.73
CA ASP A 248 27.16 -10.27 13.87
C ASP A 248 27.52 -9.12 14.81
N ASP A 249 28.81 -8.89 15.06
CA ASP A 249 29.28 -7.79 15.91
C ASP A 249 29.03 -6.39 15.32
N ARG A 250 28.72 -6.30 14.02
CA ARG A 250 28.32 -5.05 13.36
C ARG A 250 26.83 -4.75 13.50
N ARG A 251 26.04 -5.69 14.02
CA ARG A 251 24.60 -5.51 14.23
C ARG A 251 24.29 -4.90 15.60
N PRO A 252 23.13 -4.24 15.75
CA PRO A 252 22.63 -3.81 17.05
C PRO A 252 22.64 -4.97 18.07
N PRO A 253 23.03 -4.73 19.34
CA PRO A 253 23.13 -5.78 20.35
C PRO A 253 21.86 -6.63 20.52
N ALA A 254 20.68 -6.01 20.37
CA ALA A 254 19.40 -6.71 20.44
C ALA A 254 19.36 -7.87 19.43
N GLU A 255 19.72 -7.62 18.17
CA GLU A 255 19.59 -8.59 17.07
C GLU A 255 20.51 -9.80 17.22
N ARG A 256 21.71 -9.63 17.80
CA ARG A 256 22.80 -10.62 17.72
C ARG A 256 22.43 -12.00 18.25
N SER A 257 21.61 -12.04 19.30
CA SER A 257 21.32 -13.29 20.02
C SER A 257 20.50 -14.29 19.20
N TRP A 258 19.78 -13.84 18.17
CA TRP A 258 18.92 -14.70 17.34
C TRP A 258 19.32 -14.79 15.87
N LEU A 259 20.38 -14.10 15.42
CA LEU A 259 20.84 -14.15 14.02
C LEU A 259 21.21 -15.57 13.56
N ALA A 260 21.68 -16.44 14.46
CA ALA A 260 21.95 -17.83 14.15
C ALA A 260 20.68 -18.56 13.66
N TYR A 261 19.54 -18.32 14.30
CA TYR A 261 18.27 -18.93 13.92
C TYR A 261 17.72 -18.37 12.61
N VAL A 262 17.88 -17.05 12.37
CA VAL A 262 17.55 -16.44 11.08
C VAL A 262 18.34 -17.12 9.95
N ARG A 263 19.64 -17.37 10.16
CA ARG A 263 20.48 -18.08 9.19
C ARG A 263 20.03 -19.50 8.94
N ASP A 264 19.64 -20.22 10.00
CA ASP A 264 19.19 -21.60 9.88
C ASP A 264 17.85 -21.68 9.12
N GLU A 265 16.91 -20.76 9.39
CA GLU A 265 15.64 -20.65 8.64
C GLU A 265 15.85 -20.32 7.16
N VAL A 266 16.75 -19.38 6.84
CA VAL A 266 17.09 -19.05 5.45
C VAL A 266 17.81 -20.22 4.77
N ARG A 267 18.75 -20.88 5.47
CA ARG A 267 19.46 -22.06 4.93
C ARG A 267 18.52 -23.22 4.63
N ALA A 268 17.50 -23.43 5.45
CA ALA A 268 16.52 -24.50 5.24
C ALA A 268 15.64 -24.29 4.00
N GLN A 269 15.53 -23.05 3.50
CA GLN A 269 14.65 -22.69 2.39
C GLN A 269 15.38 -22.44 1.06
N LEU A 270 16.69 -22.28 1.10
CA LEU A 270 17.53 -22.08 -0.08
C LEU A 270 18.28 -23.36 -0.41
N ASP A 271 18.58 -23.55 -1.70
CA ASP A 271 19.53 -24.60 -2.06
C ASP A 271 20.92 -24.30 -1.45
N PRO A 272 21.72 -25.35 -1.14
CA PRO A 272 23.00 -25.16 -0.46
C PRO A 272 24.00 -24.27 -1.21
N GLU A 273 23.96 -24.26 -2.54
CA GLU A 273 24.87 -23.44 -3.34
C GLU A 273 24.49 -21.96 -3.27
N THR A 274 23.20 -21.65 -3.41
CA THR A 274 22.66 -20.30 -3.26
C THR A 274 22.93 -19.74 -1.87
N PHE A 275 22.68 -20.53 -0.81
CA PHE A 275 22.99 -20.11 0.57
C PHE A 275 24.49 -19.82 0.75
N ARG A 276 25.36 -20.72 0.30
CA ARG A 276 26.81 -20.55 0.39
C ARG A 276 27.26 -19.28 -0.33
N ARG A 277 26.78 -19.07 -1.55
CA ARG A 277 27.09 -17.91 -2.38
C ARG A 277 26.67 -16.59 -1.71
N LEU A 278 25.44 -16.51 -1.21
CA LEU A 278 24.97 -15.33 -0.48
C LEU A 278 25.78 -15.12 0.80
N SER A 279 26.06 -16.18 1.55
CA SER A 279 26.88 -16.10 2.76
C SER A 279 28.28 -15.57 2.46
N GLU A 280 29.00 -16.12 1.49
CA GLU A 280 30.37 -15.72 1.12
C GLU A 280 30.45 -14.26 0.65
N THR A 281 29.41 -13.77 -0.04
CA THR A 281 29.35 -12.42 -0.60
C THR A 281 28.71 -11.38 0.34
N ALA A 282 28.19 -11.80 1.49
CA ALA A 282 27.54 -10.92 2.46
C ALA A 282 28.44 -9.78 2.96
N VAL A 283 29.77 -10.00 3.03
CA VAL A 283 30.74 -8.98 3.44
C VAL A 283 30.87 -7.86 2.39
N ASP A 284 30.80 -8.23 1.12
CA ASP A 284 30.80 -7.27 0.01
C ASP A 284 29.50 -6.45 0.01
N GLN A 285 28.37 -7.13 0.20
CA GLN A 285 27.09 -6.46 0.32
C GLN A 285 27.03 -5.52 1.53
N GLN A 286 27.55 -5.95 2.69
CA GLN A 286 27.66 -5.09 3.87
C GLN A 286 28.49 -3.84 3.59
N ALA A 287 29.58 -3.96 2.83
CA ALA A 287 30.39 -2.81 2.44
C ALA A 287 29.61 -1.81 1.59
N LEU A 288 28.78 -2.28 0.65
CA LEU A 288 27.91 -1.43 -0.16
C LEU A 288 26.90 -0.66 0.71
N VAL A 289 26.24 -1.34 1.65
CA VAL A 289 25.27 -0.75 2.58
C VAL A 289 25.91 0.31 3.48
N GLU A 290 27.09 0.03 4.04
CA GLU A 290 27.81 0.97 4.90
C GLU A 290 28.22 2.25 4.17
N VAL A 291 28.68 2.14 2.92
CA VAL A 291 29.06 3.33 2.15
C VAL A 291 27.82 4.14 1.74
N GLU A 292 26.73 3.49 1.34
CA GLU A 292 25.46 4.20 1.07
C GLU A 292 25.00 4.99 2.29
N ALA A 293 24.99 4.37 3.46
CA ALA A 293 24.60 5.02 4.72
C ALA A 293 25.53 6.20 5.06
N SER A 294 26.84 6.02 4.89
CA SER A 294 27.84 7.08 5.10
C SER A 294 27.61 8.28 4.17
N VAL A 295 27.36 8.02 2.87
CA VAL A 295 27.03 9.06 1.88
C VAL A 295 25.72 9.77 2.23
N ALA A 296 24.67 9.01 2.58
CA ALA A 296 23.36 9.57 2.94
C ALA A 296 23.44 10.47 4.18
N ALA A 297 24.25 10.11 5.19
CA ALA A 297 24.44 10.90 6.40
C ALA A 297 25.05 12.29 6.12
N ARG A 298 25.74 12.48 5.00
CA ARG A 298 26.32 13.78 4.59
C ARG A 298 25.29 14.80 4.11
N ALA A 299 24.01 14.42 4.00
CA ALA A 299 22.94 15.39 3.90
C ALA A 299 23.00 16.41 5.06
N ALA A 300 23.50 16.01 6.23
CA ALA A 300 23.70 16.90 7.39
C ALA A 300 24.69 18.05 7.13
N CYS A 301 25.69 17.85 6.26
CA CYS A 301 26.63 18.91 5.86
C CYS A 301 26.22 19.64 4.57
N GLY A 302 25.05 19.31 3.99
CA GLY A 302 24.53 19.91 2.78
C GLY A 302 24.86 19.17 1.48
N SER A 303 25.45 17.97 1.55
CA SER A 303 25.66 17.14 0.35
C SER A 303 24.31 16.67 -0.21
N GLN A 304 24.13 16.85 -1.53
CA GLN A 304 22.96 16.34 -2.26
C GLN A 304 23.26 15.06 -3.03
N PHE A 305 24.49 14.55 -2.94
CA PHE A 305 24.88 13.33 -3.62
C PHE A 305 24.16 12.13 -3.01
N ARG A 306 23.59 11.28 -3.87
CA ARG A 306 22.87 10.07 -3.47
C ARG A 306 23.25 8.93 -4.39
N ILE A 307 23.36 7.74 -3.80
CA ILE A 307 23.48 6.48 -4.52
C ILE A 307 22.06 5.90 -4.58
N TYR A 308 21.45 5.91 -5.76
CA TYR A 308 20.03 5.55 -5.92
C TYR A 308 19.78 4.04 -5.98
N SER A 309 20.81 3.25 -6.29
CA SER A 309 20.73 1.79 -6.35
C SER A 309 22.06 1.19 -5.92
N LEU A 310 22.00 0.25 -4.98
CA LEU A 310 23.08 -0.71 -4.76
C LEU A 310 22.79 -1.92 -5.66
N PRO A 311 23.46 -2.06 -6.80
CA PRO A 311 23.19 -3.19 -7.68
C PRO A 311 23.70 -4.47 -7.04
N TYR A 312 22.79 -5.43 -6.88
CA TYR A 312 23.09 -6.74 -6.33
C TYR A 312 23.95 -7.61 -7.26
N ASN A 313 24.08 -7.21 -8.53
CA ASN A 313 24.90 -7.84 -9.58
C ASN A 313 26.02 -6.92 -10.11
N GLY A 314 26.40 -5.90 -9.35
CA GLY A 314 27.47 -4.97 -9.71
C GLY A 314 27.01 -3.76 -10.53
N LEU A 315 27.80 -2.68 -10.42
CA LEU A 315 27.61 -1.38 -11.05
C LEU A 315 27.85 -1.45 -12.55
N SER A 316 27.04 -0.69 -13.29
CA SER A 316 27.33 -0.42 -14.68
C SER A 316 28.61 0.41 -14.80
N GLU A 317 29.31 0.31 -15.93
CA GLU A 317 30.49 1.15 -16.17
C GLU A 317 30.17 2.66 -16.06
N ARG A 318 28.93 3.04 -16.39
CA ARG A 318 28.47 4.42 -16.24
C ARG A 318 28.48 4.83 -14.77
N ASP A 319 27.96 3.98 -13.89
CA ASP A 319 27.88 4.28 -12.46
C ASP A 319 29.26 4.28 -11.81
N VAL A 320 30.15 3.39 -12.23
CA VAL A 320 31.57 3.41 -11.83
C VAL A 320 32.20 4.76 -12.17
N ARG A 321 32.07 5.22 -13.43
CA ARG A 321 32.60 6.53 -13.85
C ARG A 321 31.99 7.70 -13.08
N VAL A 322 30.71 7.63 -12.74
CA VAL A 322 30.03 8.67 -11.92
C VAL A 322 30.64 8.71 -10.51
N LEU A 323 30.88 7.55 -9.89
CA LEU A 323 31.50 7.47 -8.57
C LEU A 323 32.94 7.96 -8.58
N GLU A 324 33.75 7.58 -9.55
CA GLU A 324 35.13 8.04 -9.71
C GLU A 324 35.19 9.57 -9.84
N TRP A 325 34.31 10.13 -10.67
CA TRP A 325 34.24 11.58 -10.86
C TRP A 325 33.76 12.31 -9.61
N ALA A 326 32.76 11.79 -8.90
CA ALA A 326 32.31 12.34 -7.62
C ALA A 326 33.42 12.30 -6.56
N ALA A 327 34.18 11.20 -6.48
CA ALA A 327 35.31 11.07 -5.58
C ALA A 327 36.44 12.05 -5.91
N TYR A 328 36.74 12.23 -7.19
CA TYR A 328 37.71 13.23 -7.64
C TYR A 328 37.30 14.65 -7.26
N ARG A 329 36.04 15.06 -7.52
CA ARG A 329 35.53 16.38 -7.14
C ARG A 329 35.55 16.61 -5.63
N SER A 330 35.30 15.56 -4.86
CA SER A 330 35.26 15.59 -3.40
C SER A 330 36.60 15.95 -2.76
N GLN A 331 37.73 15.70 -3.46
CA GLN A 331 39.05 16.14 -3.01
C GLN A 331 39.15 17.67 -2.84
N TYR A 332 38.35 18.44 -3.58
CA TYR A 332 38.30 19.90 -3.51
C TYR A 332 37.31 20.43 -2.46
N ARG A 333 36.56 19.55 -1.77
CA ARG A 333 35.60 19.90 -0.72
C ARG A 333 35.72 18.95 0.50
N PRO A 334 36.87 18.93 1.20
CA PRO A 334 37.14 17.93 2.23
C PRO A 334 36.21 18.03 3.46
N SER A 335 35.58 19.18 3.69
CA SER A 335 34.64 19.36 4.81
C SER A 335 33.25 18.76 4.57
N CYS A 336 32.86 18.53 3.32
CA CYS A 336 31.60 17.89 2.96
C CYS A 336 31.76 17.21 1.58
N PRO A 337 32.53 16.11 1.52
CA PRO A 337 32.71 15.38 0.28
C PRO A 337 31.39 14.73 -0.15
N GLU A 338 31.17 14.57 -1.45
CA GLU A 338 30.05 13.78 -1.96
C GLU A 338 30.26 12.30 -1.62
N ILE A 339 31.47 11.81 -1.92
CA ILE A 339 31.99 10.48 -1.59
C ILE A 339 33.52 10.58 -1.46
N THR A 340 34.12 9.84 -0.55
CA THR A 340 35.59 9.79 -0.42
C THR A 340 36.21 8.82 -1.42
N LEU A 341 37.53 8.93 -1.66
CA LEU A 341 38.25 7.98 -2.52
C LEU A 341 38.18 6.56 -1.97
N ASP A 342 38.35 6.39 -0.65
CA ASP A 342 38.30 5.08 0.01
C ASP A 342 36.90 4.45 -0.12
N GLU A 343 35.84 5.25 0.01
CA GLU A 343 34.47 4.80 -0.18
C GLU A 343 34.17 4.41 -1.62
N ALA A 344 34.62 5.21 -2.59
CA ALA A 344 34.46 4.88 -4.00
C ALA A 344 35.20 3.58 -4.35
N ALA A 345 36.46 3.44 -3.92
CA ALA A 345 37.24 2.22 -4.12
C ALA A 345 36.57 0.99 -3.45
N ARG A 346 36.00 1.17 -2.25
CA ARG A 346 35.30 0.10 -1.53
C ARG A 346 34.03 -0.33 -2.26
N ILE A 347 33.21 0.61 -2.74
CA ILE A 347 32.02 0.28 -3.54
C ILE A 347 32.41 -0.43 -4.82
N ILE A 348 33.35 0.14 -5.59
CA ILE A 348 33.75 -0.38 -6.90
C ILE A 348 34.29 -1.80 -6.74
N GLY A 349 35.21 -2.03 -5.79
CA GLY A 349 35.77 -3.36 -5.57
C GLY A 349 34.75 -4.39 -5.10
N ALA A 350 33.80 -4.03 -4.22
CA ALA A 350 32.72 -4.92 -3.80
C ALA A 350 31.77 -5.24 -4.98
N SER A 351 31.43 -4.23 -5.76
CA SER A 351 30.61 -4.33 -6.96
C SER A 351 31.23 -5.24 -8.02
N GLU A 352 32.54 -5.10 -8.29
CA GLU A 352 33.26 -5.95 -9.24
C GLU A 352 33.22 -7.42 -8.84
N ARG A 353 33.43 -7.72 -7.54
CA ARG A 353 33.34 -9.09 -7.04
C ARG A 353 31.94 -9.68 -7.19
N LEU A 354 30.91 -8.90 -6.87
CA LEU A 354 29.52 -9.33 -7.05
C LEU A 354 29.17 -9.56 -8.53
N GLY A 355 29.62 -8.67 -9.41
CA GLY A 355 29.31 -8.75 -10.85
C GLY A 355 30.03 -9.86 -11.61
N GLN A 356 31.10 -10.44 -11.05
CA GLN A 356 31.83 -11.57 -11.63
C GLN A 356 31.26 -12.95 -11.26
N LEU A 357 30.28 -13.00 -10.36
CA LEU A 357 29.73 -14.26 -9.85
C LEU A 357 28.47 -14.65 -10.63
N ASP A 358 28.59 -15.68 -11.48
CA ASP A 358 27.48 -16.24 -12.25
C ASP A 358 26.37 -16.77 -11.33
N GLY A 359 25.15 -16.25 -11.42
CA GLY A 359 24.03 -16.75 -10.60
C GLY A 359 23.65 -15.88 -9.40
N MET A 360 24.29 -14.71 -9.23
CA MET A 360 23.95 -13.79 -8.13
C MET A 360 22.53 -13.24 -8.20
N GLU A 361 22.03 -12.97 -9.41
CA GLU A 361 20.66 -12.50 -9.60
C GLU A 361 19.64 -13.54 -9.08
N GLN A 362 19.78 -14.80 -9.50
CA GLN A 362 18.90 -15.88 -9.04
C GLN A 362 19.01 -16.12 -7.53
N ALA A 363 20.21 -16.02 -6.97
CA ALA A 363 20.43 -16.17 -5.54
C ALA A 363 19.72 -15.07 -4.73
N VAL A 364 19.79 -13.83 -5.21
CA VAL A 364 19.16 -12.67 -4.58
C VAL A 364 17.64 -12.70 -4.74
N GLU A 365 17.14 -13.14 -5.89
CA GLU A 365 15.70 -13.37 -6.10
C GLU A 365 15.18 -14.47 -5.17
N ALA A 366 15.91 -15.58 -5.02
CA ALA A 366 15.55 -16.65 -4.10
C ALA A 366 15.52 -16.14 -2.64
N LEU A 367 16.50 -15.33 -2.24
CA LEU A 367 16.48 -14.68 -0.93
C LEU A 367 15.28 -13.75 -0.76
N ALA A 368 14.95 -12.94 -1.79
CA ALA A 368 13.79 -12.08 -1.77
C ALA A 368 12.48 -12.89 -1.63
N MET A 369 12.39 -14.07 -2.24
CA MET A 369 11.24 -14.96 -2.09
C MET A 369 11.11 -15.54 -0.67
N VAL A 370 12.22 -15.87 -0.02
CA VAL A 370 12.23 -16.29 1.40
C VAL A 370 11.69 -15.17 2.29
N VAL A 371 12.11 -13.92 2.06
CA VAL A 371 11.58 -12.76 2.79
C VAL A 371 10.12 -12.48 2.42
N ALA A 372 9.74 -12.63 1.14
CA ALA A 372 8.36 -12.44 0.69
C ALA A 372 7.39 -13.40 1.40
N ARG A 373 7.84 -14.62 1.72
CA ARG A 373 7.06 -15.58 2.51
C ARG A 373 6.81 -15.09 3.93
N ALA A 374 7.83 -14.53 4.59
CA ALA A 374 7.69 -13.92 5.92
C ALA A 374 6.70 -12.76 5.93
N VAL A 375 6.83 -11.84 4.96
CA VAL A 375 5.88 -10.74 4.76
C VAL A 375 4.47 -11.27 4.46
N GLY A 376 4.35 -12.23 3.55
CA GLY A 376 3.06 -12.81 3.17
C GLY A 376 2.33 -13.47 4.32
N ALA A 377 3.03 -14.14 5.24
CA ALA A 377 2.43 -14.72 6.43
C ALA A 377 1.85 -13.67 7.39
N HIS A 378 2.52 -12.51 7.53
CA HIS A 378 2.01 -11.37 8.30
C HIS A 378 0.76 -10.78 7.63
N GLU A 379 0.84 -10.44 6.35
CA GLU A 379 -0.27 -9.78 5.65
C GLU A 379 -1.50 -10.69 5.47
N LEU A 380 -1.30 -12.00 5.29
CA LEU A 380 -2.42 -12.95 5.23
C LEU A 380 -3.16 -13.03 6.56
N ARG A 381 -2.49 -12.78 7.68
CA ARG A 381 -3.17 -12.77 8.98
C ARG A 381 -4.14 -11.60 9.09
N HIS A 382 -3.75 -10.42 8.60
CA HIS A 382 -4.66 -9.27 8.50
C HIS A 382 -5.91 -9.57 7.66
N VAL A 383 -5.77 -10.34 6.58
CA VAL A 383 -6.92 -10.79 5.77
C VAL A 383 -7.81 -11.75 6.56
N ALA A 384 -7.22 -12.66 7.33
CA ALA A 384 -7.93 -13.66 8.12
C ALA A 384 -8.65 -13.08 9.35
N ASP A 385 -8.10 -12.03 9.96
CA ASP A 385 -8.62 -11.40 11.18
C ASP A 385 -9.91 -10.60 10.94
N GLY A 386 -10.10 -10.06 9.73
CA GLY A 386 -11.26 -9.23 9.40
C GLY A 386 -11.27 -7.89 10.15
N GLU A 387 -12.46 -7.30 10.37
CA GLU A 387 -12.57 -5.92 10.85
C GLU A 387 -12.62 -5.75 12.39
N ALA A 388 -12.64 -6.83 13.18
CA ALA A 388 -12.79 -6.72 14.64
C ALA A 388 -12.09 -7.85 15.41
N LEU A 389 -10.85 -7.62 15.83
CA LEU A 389 -10.10 -8.54 16.69
C LEU A 389 -10.26 -8.20 18.18
N GLU A 390 -10.80 -9.15 18.96
CA GLU A 390 -10.73 -9.09 20.41
C GLU A 390 -9.33 -9.50 20.87
N CYS A 391 -8.65 -8.65 21.64
CA CYS A 391 -7.35 -8.97 22.24
C CYS A 391 -7.38 -8.84 23.76
N PRO A 392 -7.84 -9.88 24.50
CA PRO A 392 -7.91 -9.85 25.96
C PRO A 392 -6.56 -9.70 26.67
N GLY A 393 -5.46 -10.08 26.00
CA GLY A 393 -4.10 -9.99 26.52
C GLY A 393 -3.34 -8.72 26.12
N CYS A 394 -3.91 -7.86 25.27
CA CYS A 394 -3.26 -6.63 24.87
C CYS A 394 -3.28 -5.58 25.99
N PRO A 395 -2.26 -4.71 26.08
CA PRO A 395 -2.25 -3.59 27.03
C PRO A 395 -3.54 -2.75 26.97
N GLU A 396 -4.00 -2.27 28.12
CA GLU A 396 -5.16 -1.38 28.19
C GLU A 396 -4.93 -0.12 27.33
N GLY A 397 -5.91 0.23 26.49
CA GLY A 397 -5.84 1.40 25.63
C GLY A 397 -5.12 1.19 24.29
N LEU A 398 -4.65 -0.03 23.98
CA LEU A 398 -4.13 -0.34 22.64
C LEU A 398 -5.23 -0.16 21.59
N ASP A 399 -4.94 0.63 20.54
CA ASP A 399 -5.87 0.91 19.46
C ASP A 399 -6.19 -0.34 18.62
N GLY A 400 -7.28 -0.31 17.85
CA GLY A 400 -7.73 -1.47 17.07
C GLY A 400 -6.71 -1.93 16.03
N ILE A 401 -6.09 -0.99 15.30
CA ILE A 401 -5.12 -1.31 14.25
C ILE A 401 -3.86 -1.95 14.87
N ALA A 402 -3.44 -1.46 16.04
CA ALA A 402 -2.31 -2.03 16.77
C ALA A 402 -2.62 -3.45 17.26
N ARG A 403 -3.88 -3.78 17.60
CA ARG A 403 -4.26 -5.16 17.93
C ARG A 403 -4.19 -6.07 16.71
N ASP A 404 -4.64 -5.59 15.55
CA ASP A 404 -4.54 -6.33 14.30
C ASP A 404 -3.06 -6.61 13.97
N GLU A 405 -2.18 -5.62 14.13
CA GLU A 405 -0.72 -5.80 13.98
C GLU A 405 -0.12 -6.76 15.01
N VAL A 406 -0.57 -6.75 16.27
CA VAL A 406 -0.13 -7.73 17.29
C VAL A 406 -0.50 -9.15 16.84
N SER A 407 -1.72 -9.36 16.38
CA SER A 407 -2.18 -10.66 15.86
C SER A 407 -1.33 -11.12 14.68
N ALA A 408 -1.10 -10.23 13.71
CA ALA A 408 -0.27 -10.50 12.55
C ALA A 408 1.17 -10.86 12.91
N TYR A 409 1.80 -10.11 13.84
CA TYR A 409 3.15 -10.40 14.32
C TYR A 409 3.22 -11.75 15.05
N LEU A 410 2.31 -12.02 15.99
CA LEU A 410 2.30 -13.29 16.71
C LEU A 410 2.11 -14.49 15.77
N SER A 411 1.20 -14.36 14.80
CA SER A 411 1.00 -15.37 13.76
C SER A 411 2.28 -15.59 12.94
N ALA A 412 2.89 -14.51 12.45
CA ALA A 412 4.12 -14.59 11.64
C ALA A 412 5.30 -15.18 12.45
N PHE A 413 5.46 -14.81 13.72
CA PHE A 413 6.53 -15.33 14.59
C PHE A 413 6.33 -16.80 14.96
N SER A 414 5.08 -17.24 15.04
CA SER A 414 4.74 -18.65 15.31
C SER A 414 4.83 -19.55 14.07
N THR A 415 5.03 -18.99 12.88
CA THR A 415 5.04 -19.76 11.63
C THR A 415 6.38 -20.50 11.46
N GLU A 416 6.30 -21.83 11.36
CA GLU A 416 7.47 -22.69 11.20
C GLU A 416 8.31 -22.31 9.95
N GLY A 417 9.62 -22.17 10.17
CA GLY A 417 10.59 -21.91 9.11
C GLY A 417 10.74 -20.43 8.71
N ILE A 418 9.92 -19.52 9.25
CA ILE A 418 10.06 -18.06 9.01
C ILE A 418 9.91 -17.21 10.29
N GLY A 419 9.74 -17.82 11.45
CA GLY A 419 9.42 -17.11 12.69
C GLY A 419 10.52 -16.14 13.12
N TYR A 420 11.78 -16.58 13.12
CA TYR A 420 12.92 -15.71 13.46
C TYR A 420 13.19 -14.68 12.37
N LEU A 421 12.99 -15.02 11.10
CA LEU A 421 13.09 -14.08 9.99
C LEU A 421 12.02 -12.97 10.08
N SER A 422 10.78 -13.32 10.42
CA SER A 422 9.69 -12.37 10.65
C SER A 422 10.01 -11.45 11.84
N LEU A 423 10.53 -12.00 12.94
CA LEU A 423 10.98 -11.20 14.08
C LEU A 423 12.12 -10.24 13.69
N PHE A 424 13.09 -10.73 12.93
CA PHE A 424 14.19 -9.91 12.41
C PHE A 424 13.68 -8.78 11.52
N GLN A 425 12.70 -9.05 10.65
CA GLN A 425 12.04 -8.04 9.83
C GLN A 425 11.35 -6.96 10.67
N ALA A 426 10.58 -7.37 11.68
CA ALA A 426 9.87 -6.44 12.56
C ALA A 426 10.85 -5.52 13.30
N CYS A 427 11.94 -6.08 13.84
CA CYS A 427 12.96 -5.32 14.58
C CYS A 427 13.83 -4.42 13.71
N ALA A 428 14.12 -4.83 12.46
CA ALA A 428 14.95 -4.05 11.54
C ALA A 428 14.18 -2.89 10.88
N THR A 429 12.85 -2.89 10.96
CA THR A 429 12.01 -1.80 10.48
C THR A 429 12.06 -0.64 11.49
N PRO A 430 12.28 0.62 11.08
CA PRO A 430 12.42 1.73 12.02
C PRO A 430 11.22 1.84 12.97
N ARG A 431 11.47 1.76 14.28
CA ARG A 431 10.47 2.06 15.32
C ARG A 431 10.14 3.55 15.26
N GLY A 432 8.98 3.89 14.74
CA GLY A 432 8.38 5.21 14.95
C GLY A 432 7.32 5.14 16.05
N ASP A 433 6.86 6.31 16.53
CA ASP A 433 5.73 6.45 17.49
C ASP A 433 4.36 6.04 16.87
N GLY A 434 4.36 5.19 15.84
CA GLY A 434 3.18 4.75 15.11
C GLY A 434 2.67 3.38 15.54
N VAL A 435 1.54 2.98 14.96
CA VAL A 435 0.82 1.74 15.27
C VAL A 435 1.71 0.48 15.27
N HIS A 436 2.60 0.33 14.27
CA HIS A 436 3.55 -0.80 14.23
C HIS A 436 4.52 -0.83 15.41
N GLY A 437 5.01 0.34 15.85
CA GLY A 437 5.92 0.43 17.00
C GLY A 437 5.20 0.01 18.29
N ALA A 438 4.00 0.55 18.52
CA ALA A 438 3.17 0.19 19.66
C ALA A 438 2.80 -1.30 19.67
N ALA A 439 2.47 -1.89 18.52
CA ALA A 439 2.17 -3.30 18.40
C ALA A 439 3.39 -4.18 18.70
N LEU A 440 4.56 -3.84 18.15
CA LEU A 440 5.79 -4.60 18.39
C LEU A 440 6.24 -4.50 19.85
N ASP A 441 6.14 -3.33 20.47
CA ASP A 441 6.46 -3.15 21.88
C ASP A 441 5.49 -3.99 22.75
N ALA A 442 4.20 -4.02 22.42
CA ALA A 442 3.23 -4.88 23.11
C ALA A 442 3.56 -6.38 22.98
N VAL A 443 4.05 -6.85 21.82
CA VAL A 443 4.47 -8.25 21.63
C VAL A 443 5.76 -8.57 22.39
N ILE A 444 6.69 -7.63 22.49
CA ILE A 444 7.99 -7.84 23.16
C ILE A 444 7.87 -7.72 24.69
N GLU A 445 6.97 -6.87 25.19
CA GLU A 445 6.75 -6.65 26.63
C GLU A 445 5.84 -7.71 27.29
N ALA A 446 5.02 -8.41 26.50
CA ALA A 446 4.18 -9.52 26.94
C ALA A 446 4.99 -10.81 27.17
#